data_AF-A0A537A2A3-F1
#
_entry.id   AF-A0A537A2A3-F1
#
_cell.length_a   1.000
_cell.length_b   1.000
_cell.length_c   1.000
_cell.angle_alpha   90.00
_cell.angle_beta   90.00
_cell.angle_gamma   90.00
#
_symmetry.space_group_name_H-M   'P 1'
#
loop_
_entity.id
_entity.type
_entity.pdbx_description
1 polymer ?
#
loop_
_entity_poly.entity_id
_entity_poly.type
_entity_poly.pdbx_seq_one_letter_code
_entity_poly.pdbx_strand_id
1 'polypeptide(L)' 'MRDLACARCGRAFQCGAPDGGCWCAELPALEPVPGRDCLCRRCLEIALEAELRERSAPDPRP' A
#
# COMPACT_ATOMS: atom_id res chain seq x y z
N MET A 1 4.73 -12.45 -12.95
CA MET A 1 4.61 -12.67 -11.49
C MET A 1 6.00 -12.58 -10.89
N ARG A 2 6.21 -11.75 -9.86
CA ARG A 2 7.48 -11.64 -9.12
C ARG A 2 7.24 -11.95 -7.65
N ASP A 3 7.99 -12.87 -7.09
CA ASP A 3 7.95 -13.14 -5.65
C ASP A 3 8.63 -11.99 -4.90
N LEU A 4 7.91 -11.36 -4.00
CA LEU A 4 8.37 -10.27 -3.14
C LEU A 4 8.05 -10.59 -1.68
N ALA A 5 8.80 -9.98 -0.78
CA ALA A 5 8.51 -10.02 0.65
C ALA A 5 7.98 -8.66 1.09
N CYS A 6 6.95 -8.66 1.93
CA CYS A 6 6.38 -7.42 2.46
C CYS A 6 7.41 -6.70 3.31
N ALA A 7 7.76 -5.45 2.97
CA ALA A 7 8.74 -4.68 3.74
C ALA A 7 8.31 -4.42 5.19
N ARG A 8 7.00 -4.50 5.49
CA ARG A 8 6.46 -4.30 6.84
C ARG A 8 6.41 -5.57 7.69
N CYS A 9 6.06 -6.71 7.11
CA CYS A 9 5.80 -7.95 7.87
C CYS A 9 6.59 -9.17 7.40
N GLY A 10 7.41 -9.04 6.36
CA GLY A 10 8.23 -10.11 5.79
C GLY A 10 7.46 -11.21 5.06
N ARG A 11 6.12 -11.14 5.00
CA ARG A 11 5.31 -12.18 4.34
C ARG A 11 5.59 -12.21 2.83
N ALA A 12 5.88 -13.39 2.32
CA ALA A 12 6.01 -13.62 0.89
C ALA A 12 4.66 -13.42 0.18
N PHE A 13 4.68 -12.70 -0.94
CA PHE A 13 3.54 -12.46 -1.80
C PHE A 13 4.03 -12.30 -3.25
N GLN A 14 3.11 -12.40 -4.21
CA GLN A 14 3.43 -12.29 -5.63
C GLN A 14 2.92 -10.97 -6.18
N CYS A 15 3.82 -10.21 -6.82
CA CYS A 15 3.50 -9.00 -7.53
C CYS A 15 3.24 -9.29 -9.02
N GLY A 16 2.15 -8.71 -9.55
CA GLY A 16 1.68 -8.92 -10.91
C GLY A 16 0.98 -10.27 -11.06
N ALA A 17 -0.32 -10.30 -10.73
CA ALA A 17 -1.20 -11.44 -10.98
C ALA A 17 -1.32 -11.73 -12.50
N PRO A 18 -1.55 -13.00 -12.90
CA PRO A 18 -1.70 -13.37 -14.31
C PRO A 18 -2.91 -12.69 -14.99
N ASP A 19 -3.96 -12.35 -14.24
CA ASP A 19 -5.15 -11.60 -14.69
C ASP A 19 -5.02 -10.07 -14.50
N GLY A 20 -3.81 -9.54 -14.31
CA GLY A 20 -3.54 -8.10 -14.38
C GLY A 20 -3.84 -7.27 -13.12
N GLY A 21 -4.37 -7.88 -12.05
CA GLY A 21 -4.63 -7.17 -10.80
C GLY A 21 -3.46 -7.26 -9.82
N CYS A 22 -2.62 -6.23 -9.72
CA CYS A 22 -1.93 -5.97 -8.45
C CYS A 22 -2.88 -5.14 -7.61
N TRP A 23 -3.12 -5.49 -6.34
CA TRP A 23 -3.90 -4.61 -5.45
C TRP A 23 -3.26 -3.22 -5.31
N CYS A 24 -1.96 -3.08 -5.61
CA CYS A 24 -1.29 -1.79 -5.72
C CYS A 24 -1.82 -0.91 -6.87
N ALA A 25 -2.40 -1.50 -7.91
CA ALA A 25 -3.04 -0.81 -9.03
C ALA A 25 -4.57 -0.70 -8.85
N GLU A 26 -5.19 -1.57 -8.03
CA GLU A 26 -6.62 -1.51 -7.73
C GLU A 26 -6.96 -0.56 -6.57
N LEU A 27 -6.05 -0.41 -5.61
CA LEU A 27 -6.22 0.48 -4.47
C LEU A 27 -5.81 1.92 -4.83
N PRO A 28 -6.41 2.93 -4.19
CA PRO A 28 -6.01 4.31 -4.37
C PRO A 28 -4.52 4.47 -4.13
N ALA A 29 -3.87 5.25 -4.98
CA ALA A 29 -2.47 5.59 -4.77
C ALA A 29 -2.35 6.34 -3.43
N LEU A 30 -1.59 5.73 -2.51
CA LEU A 30 -1.06 6.44 -1.36
C LEU A 30 -0.23 7.61 -1.86
N GLU A 31 -0.16 8.69 -1.09
CA GLU A 31 0.81 9.74 -1.41
C GLU A 31 2.20 9.09 -1.46
N PRO A 32 2.98 9.35 -2.53
CA PRO A 32 4.26 8.69 -2.72
C PRO A 32 5.21 9.15 -1.61
N VAL A 33 5.29 8.36 -0.54
CA VAL A 33 6.29 8.54 0.51
C VAL A 33 7.60 7.93 -0.02
N PRO A 34 8.67 8.72 -0.17
CA PRO A 34 9.95 8.20 -0.62
C PRO A 34 10.42 7.11 0.36
N GLY A 35 10.76 5.93 -0.18
CA GLY A 35 11.21 4.77 0.59
C GLY A 35 10.12 3.75 0.98
N ARG A 36 8.88 3.90 0.52
CA ARG A 36 7.88 2.82 0.68
C ARG A 36 8.11 1.69 -0.35
N ASP A 37 8.63 0.57 0.13
CA ASP A 37 8.72 -0.70 -0.60
C ASP A 37 7.36 -1.39 -0.77
N CYS A 38 7.32 -2.46 -1.57
CA CYS A 38 6.11 -3.20 -1.84
C CYS A 38 5.53 -3.86 -0.57
N LEU A 39 4.22 -3.66 -0.36
CA LEU A 39 3.47 -4.23 0.77
C LEU A 39 2.49 -5.30 0.28
N CYS A 40 2.30 -6.33 1.11
CA CYS A 40 1.21 -7.28 0.90
C CYS A 40 -0.15 -6.58 1.06
N ARG A 41 -1.21 -7.14 0.45
CA ARG A 41 -2.57 -6.58 0.45
C ARG A 41 -3.00 -6.05 1.82
N ARG A 42 -2.89 -6.88 2.86
CA ARG A 42 -3.26 -6.52 4.23
C ARG A 42 -2.46 -5.35 4.80
N CYS A 43 -1.16 -5.31 4.54
CA CYS A 43 -0.33 -4.20 5.01
C CYS A 43 -0.61 -2.91 4.23
N LEU A 44 -0.97 -3.02 2.94
CA LEU A 44 -1.37 -1.88 2.12
C LEU A 44 -2.73 -1.32 2.55
N GLU A 45 -3.73 -2.18 2.79
CA GLU A 45 -5.05 -1.80 3.32
C GLU A 45 -4.90 -1.01 4.63
N ILE A 46 -4.10 -1.52 5.59
CA ILE A 46 -3.86 -0.81 6.86
C ILE A 46 -3.16 0.54 6.65
N ALA A 47 -2.19 0.61 5.73
CA ALA A 47 -1.49 1.86 5.43
C ALA A 47 -2.44 2.89 4.78
N LEU A 48 -3.36 2.42 3.93
CA LEU A 48 -4.38 3.23 3.29
C LEU A 48 -5.44 3.71 4.27
N GLU A 49 -5.90 2.87 5.18
CA GLU A 49 -6.80 3.28 6.26
C GLU A 49 -6.15 4.35 7.15
N ALA A 50 -4.86 4.22 7.47
CA ALA A 50 -4.12 5.22 8.22
C ALA A 50 -4.04 6.56 7.45
N GLU A 51 -3.63 6.52 6.18
CA GLU A 51 -3.51 7.72 5.35
C GLU A 51 -4.87 8.40 5.12
N LEU A 52 -5.92 7.64 4.82
CA LEU A 52 -7.28 8.17 4.67
C LEU A 52 -7.75 8.84 5.95
N ARG A 53 -7.44 8.26 7.12
CA ARG A 53 -7.75 8.88 8.41
C ARG A 53 -6.98 10.19 8.61
N GLU A 54 -5.70 10.22 8.27
CA GLU A 54 -4.86 11.42 8.35
C GLU A 54 -5.34 12.51 7.38
N ARG A 55 -5.70 12.15 6.15
CA ARG A 55 -6.18 13.09 5.13
C ARG A 55 -7.63 13.55 5.37
N SER A 56 -8.44 12.73 6.04
CA SER A 56 -9.81 13.07 6.44
C SER A 56 -9.87 13.86 7.75
N ALA A 57 -8.80 13.91 8.53
CA ALA A 57 -8.68 14.87 9.60
C ALA A 57 -8.55 16.26 8.95
N PRO A 58 -9.45 17.23 9.24
CA PRO A 58 -9.30 18.57 8.71
C PRO A 58 -7.96 19.11 9.19
N ASP A 59 -7.13 19.47 8.22
CA ASP A 59 -5.84 20.13 8.37
C ASP A 59 -5.95 21.28 9.39
N PRO A 60 -5.32 21.20 10.58
CA PRO A 60 -5.19 22.34 11.47
C PRO A 60 -3.98 23.16 10.99
N ARG A 61 -4.09 23.82 9.83
CA ARG A 61 -3.10 24.86 9.48
C ARG A 61 -3.36 26.11 10.35
N PRO A 62 -2.32 26.68 10.99
CA PRO A 62 -2.43 27.90 11.79
C PRO A 62 -2.65 29.16 10.94
#